data_AF-A0A0F9LQ78-F1
#
_entry.id   AF-A0A0F9LQ78-F1
#
_cell.length_a   1.000
_cell.length_b   1.000
_cell.length_c   1.000
_cell.angle_alpha   90.00
_cell.angle_beta   90.00
_cell.angle_gamma   90.00
#
_symmetry.space_group_name_H-M   'P 1'
#
loop_
_entity.id
_entity.type
_entity.pdbx_description
1 polymer ?
#
loop_
_entity_poly.entity_id
_entity_poly.type
_entity_poly.pdbx_seq_one_letter_code
_entity_poly.pdbx_strand_id
1 'polypeptide(L)' 'MVMQALSHKDIEVQEAGVRALESWGTLECLTILELHATFTSSWLQKYANDVICDLRRELLVQE' A
#
# COMPACT_ATOMS: atom_id res chain seq x y z
N MET A 1 7.69 -0.07 11.33
CA MET A 1 8.50 -1.04 10.54
C MET A 1 8.07 -1.04 9.07
N VAL A 2 6.77 -1.08 8.77
CA VAL A 2 6.26 -1.09 7.38
C VAL A 2 6.71 0.10 6.51
N MET A 3 6.80 1.32 7.08
CA MET A 3 7.33 2.50 6.38
C MET A 3 8.77 2.31 5.85
N GLN A 4 9.61 1.55 6.58
CA GLN A 4 10.96 1.27 6.11
C GLN A 4 10.97 0.26 4.97
N ALA A 5 10.02 -0.69 4.97
CA ALA A 5 9.86 -1.64 3.87
C ALA A 5 9.38 -0.92 2.60
N LEU A 6 8.38 -0.05 2.72
CA LEU A 6 7.87 0.76 1.59
C LEU A 6 8.95 1.67 0.98
N SER A 7 9.85 2.22 1.79
CA SER A 7 10.95 3.07 1.29
C SER A 7 12.23 2.29 0.94
N HIS A 8 12.20 0.96 0.97
CA HIS A 8 13.39 0.16 0.73
C HIS A 8 13.80 0.20 -0.76
N LYS A 9 15.10 0.12 -1.05
CA LYS A 9 15.63 0.11 -2.43
C LYS A 9 15.31 -1.16 -3.20
N ASP A 10 15.01 -2.24 -2.47
CA ASP A 10 14.69 -3.55 -3.03
C ASP A 10 13.20 -3.63 -3.27
N ILE A 11 12.83 -3.91 -4.52
CA ILE A 11 11.45 -3.97 -4.98
C ILE A 11 10.65 -5.07 -4.27
N GLU A 12 11.26 -6.21 -3.93
CA GLU A 12 10.58 -7.31 -3.24
C GLU A 12 10.25 -6.92 -1.80
N VAL A 13 11.10 -6.11 -1.16
CA VAL A 13 10.87 -5.59 0.19
C VAL A 13 9.75 -4.54 0.16
N GLN A 14 9.71 -3.68 -0.85
CA GLN A 14 8.61 -2.72 -1.01
C GLN A 14 7.28 -3.44 -1.26
N GLU A 15 7.28 -4.44 -2.15
CA GLU A 15 6.11 -5.28 -2.42
C GLU A 15 5.62 -5.98 -1.15
N ALA A 16 6.53 -6.56 -0.36
CA ALA A 16 6.17 -7.17 0.92
C ALA A 16 5.52 -6.16 1.89
N GLY A 17 5.97 -4.89 1.86
CA GLY A 17 5.35 -3.80 2.59
C GLY A 17 3.92 -3.53 2.13
N VAL A 18 3.67 -3.45 0.82
CA VAL A 18 2.33 -3.26 0.24
C VAL A 18 1.41 -4.43 0.58
N ARG A 19 1.87 -5.67 0.41
CA ARG A 19 1.11 -6.90 0.76
C ARG A 19 0.75 -6.96 2.24
N ALA A 20 1.65 -6.52 3.12
CA ALA A 20 1.36 -6.48 4.56
C ALA A 20 0.23 -5.49 4.86
N LEU A 21 0.25 -4.30 4.26
CA LEU A 21 -0.80 -3.29 4.44
C LEU A 21 -2.13 -3.72 3.84
N GLU A 22 -2.12 -4.33 2.66
CA GLU A 22 -3.29 -4.98 2.05
C GLU A 22 -3.91 -6.01 3.00
N SER A 23 -3.09 -6.92 3.53
CA SER A 23 -3.56 -7.99 4.42
C SER A 23 -4.09 -7.48 5.75
N TRP A 24 -3.59 -6.36 6.28
CA TRP A 24 -4.06 -5.80 7.55
C TRP A 24 -5.36 -5.02 7.38
N GLY A 25 -5.56 -4.36 6.23
CA GLY A 25 -6.86 -3.84 5.85
C GLY A 25 -7.45 -2.78 6.78
N THR A 26 -6.64 -1.97 7.45
CA THR A 26 -7.15 -0.90 8.35
C THR A 26 -7.15 0.48 7.69
N LEU A 27 -7.90 1.43 8.25
CA LEU A 27 -7.88 2.83 7.80
C LEU A 27 -6.47 3.46 7.90
N GLU A 28 -5.68 3.03 8.88
CA GLU A 28 -4.27 3.45 8.99
C GLU A 28 -3.45 2.91 7.81
N CYS A 29 -3.68 1.66 7.39
CA CYS A 29 -3.00 1.07 6.24
C CYS A 29 -3.30 1.84 4.95
N LEU A 30 -4.57 2.18 4.74
CA LEU A 30 -5.00 3.03 3.62
C LEU A 30 -4.29 4.39 3.67
N THR A 31 -4.30 5.06 4.82
CA THR A 31 -3.66 6.35 5.01
C THR A 31 -2.15 6.28 4.71
N ILE A 32 -1.48 5.23 5.16
CA ILE A 32 -0.05 5.00 4.91
C ILE A 32 0.22 4.86 3.41
N LEU A 33 -0.56 4.04 2.71
CA LEU A 33 -0.38 3.83 1.26
C LEU A 33 -0.65 5.10 0.45
N GLU A 34 -1.68 5.88 0.81
CA GLU A 34 -2.01 7.14 0.15
C GLU A 34 -0.94 8.22 0.35
N LEU A 35 -0.33 8.27 1.54
CA LEU A 35 0.76 9.20 1.84
C LEU A 35 2.09 8.75 1.20
N HIS A 36 2.24 7.47 0.86
CA HIS A 36 3.43 6.95 0.22
C HIS A 36 3.42 7.21 -1.29
N ALA A 37 3.98 8.36 -1.69
CA ALA A 37 3.80 8.90 -3.03
C ALA A 37 4.55 8.18 -4.18
N THR A 38 5.60 7.40 -3.89
CA THR A 38 6.48 6.87 -4.96
C THR A 38 7.07 5.50 -4.65
N PHE A 39 6.74 4.51 -5.47
CA PHE A 39 7.43 3.22 -5.52
C PHE A 39 8.52 3.21 -6.60
N THR A 40 9.53 2.34 -6.44
CA THR A 40 10.69 2.31 -7.36
C THR A 40 10.36 1.82 -8.76
N SER A 41 9.24 1.11 -8.93
CA SER A 41 8.81 0.55 -10.20
C SER A 41 7.37 0.90 -10.54
N SER A 42 7.11 1.13 -11.82
CA SER A 42 5.77 1.42 -12.33
C SER A 42 4.78 0.29 -12.06
N TRP A 43 5.23 -0.97 -12.07
CA TRP A 43 4.34 -2.10 -11.78
C TRP A 43 3.89 -2.05 -10.31
N LEU A 44 4.81 -1.77 -9.39
CA LEU A 44 4.55 -1.74 -7.96
C LEU A 44 3.71 -0.52 -7.59
N GLN A 45 3.95 0.61 -8.26
CA GLN A 45 3.08 1.78 -8.14
C GLN A 45 1.64 1.45 -8.56
N LYS A 46 1.46 0.73 -9.67
CA LYS A 46 0.13 0.29 -10.10
C LYS A 46 -0.51 -0.65 -9.08
N TYR A 47 0.23 -1.65 -8.60
CA TYR A 47 -0.26 -2.58 -7.59
C TYR A 47 -0.69 -1.86 -6.30
N ALA A 48 0.13 -0.93 -5.79
CA ALA A 48 -0.24 -0.13 -4.62
C ALA A 48 -1.50 0.71 -4.85
N ASN A 49 -1.68 1.28 -6.05
CA ASN A 49 -2.90 2.02 -6.40
C ASN A 49 -4.14 1.10 -6.44
N ASP A 50 -4.01 -0.12 -6.97
CA ASP A 50 -5.09 -1.10 -6.99
C ASP A 50 -5.50 -1.47 -5.55
N VAL A 51 -4.53 -1.72 -4.65
CA VAL A 51 -4.77 -1.96 -3.22
C VAL A 51 -5.45 -0.77 -2.53
N ILE A 52 -5.00 0.46 -2.79
CA ILE A 52 -5.64 1.68 -2.24
C ILE A 52 -7.11 1.74 -2.67
N CYS A 53 -7.40 1.46 -3.94
CA CYS A 53 -8.77 1.44 -4.46
C CYS A 53 -9.63 0.39 -3.76
N ASP A 54 -9.09 -0.80 -3.50
CA ASP A 54 -9.79 -1.88 -2.82
C ASP A 54 -10.06 -1.51 -1.35
N LEU A 55 -9.02 -1.09 -0.62
CA LEU A 55 -9.16 -0.65 0.77
C LEU A 55 -10.13 0.53 0.93
N ARG A 56 -10.14 1.50 0.00
CA ARG A 56 -11.12 2.60 0.01
C ARG A 56 -12.55 2.08 -0.12
N ARG A 57 -12.78 1.13 -1.03
CA ARG A 57 -14.12 0.55 -1.22
C ARG A 57 -14.57 -0.18 0.03
N GLU A 58 -13.70 -0.99 0.63
CA GLU A 58 -14.05 -1.81 1.79
C GLU A 58 -14.25 -0.99 3.07
N LEU A 59 -13.47 0.06 3.27
CA LEU A 59 -13.42 0.80 4.55
C LEU A 59 -14.26 2.08 4.56
N LEU A 60 -14.49 2.70 3.40
CA LEU A 60 -15.17 4.00 3.32
C LEU A 60 -16.52 3.93 2.61
N VAL A 61 -16.79 2.86 1.85
CA VAL A 61 -18.08 2.61 1.22
C VAL A 61 -18.79 1.50 2.01
N GLN A 62 -19.25 1.84 3.21
CA GLN A 62 -20.28 1.05 3.90
C GLN A 62 -21.60 1.81 3.74
N GLU A 63 -22.42 1.35 2.77
CA GLU A 63 -23.83 1.74 2.63
C GLU A 63 -24.70 1.15 3.76
#